data_AF-A0A1E1F8L1-F1
#
_entry.id   AF-A0A1E1F8L1-F1
#
_cell.length_a   1.000
_cell.length_b   1.000
_cell.length_c   1.000
_cell.angle_alpha   90.00
_cell.angle_beta   90.00
_cell.angle_gamma   90.00
#
_symmetry.space_group_name_H-M   'P 1'
#
loop_
_entity.id
_entity.type
_entity.pdbx_description
1 polymer ?
#
loop_
_entity_poly.entity_id
_entity_poly.type
_entity_poly.pdbx_seq_one_letter_code
_entity_poly.pdbx_strand_id
1 'polypeptide(L)'
;MPIRSENRWLYPIDWPQLSNAIRFGRARSRCEHCKRPHMRKILHLGDGRWWDADAQRWRTGTGKVIAVRGADLLSARSTYVVLACAHLDHDPGNNDPANLAALCQRCHMLHDAAEHRWQRWWNVFRLCAARDLFEDPRSTRRRIAQSASNAPPFEGSFG
;
A
#
# COMPACT_ATOMS: atom_id res chain seq x y z
N MET A 1 -5.98 3.11 7.02
CA MET A 1 -5.35 4.00 8.01
C MET A 1 -6.38 5.02 8.45
N PRO A 2 -6.54 5.30 9.75
CA PRO A 2 -7.36 6.43 10.20
C PRO A 2 -6.74 7.74 9.67
N ILE A 3 -7.58 8.68 9.26
CA ILE A 3 -7.14 10.03 8.87
C ILE A 3 -6.60 10.71 10.13
N ARG A 4 -5.36 11.22 10.07
CA ARG A 4 -4.80 11.98 11.19
C ARG A 4 -5.65 13.22 11.43
N SER A 5 -5.85 13.60 12.69
CA SER A 5 -6.66 14.78 13.05
C SER A 5 -6.15 16.05 12.34
N GLU A 6 -4.83 16.20 12.27
CA GLU A 6 -4.10 17.27 11.57
C GLU A 6 -4.30 17.29 10.04
N ASN A 7 -4.89 16.27 9.43
CA ASN A 7 -5.13 16.25 7.98
C ASN A 7 -6.61 16.34 7.64
N ARG A 8 -7.51 16.30 8.63
CA ARG A 8 -8.95 16.12 8.40
C ARG A 8 -9.56 17.22 7.51
N TRP A 9 -9.05 18.44 7.58
CA TRP A 9 -9.51 19.57 6.76
C TRP A 9 -9.07 19.51 5.29
N LEU A 10 -8.10 18.67 4.94
CA LEU A 10 -7.66 18.45 3.56
C LEU A 10 -8.61 17.54 2.79
N TYR A 11 -9.49 16.83 3.50
CA TYR A 11 -10.50 15.96 2.91
C TYR A 11 -11.80 16.73 2.72
N PRO A 12 -12.49 16.54 1.59
CA PRO A 12 -13.77 17.19 1.37
C PRO A 12 -14.84 16.62 2.31
N ILE A 13 -15.91 17.39 2.54
CA ILE A 13 -17.00 17.00 3.46
C ILE A 13 -17.66 15.66 3.07
N ASP A 14 -17.68 15.36 1.78
CA ASP A 14 -18.23 14.15 1.17
C ASP A 14 -17.19 13.03 0.99
N TRP A 15 -16.06 13.10 1.69
CA TRP A 15 -15.03 12.07 1.64
C TRP A 15 -15.55 10.63 1.82
N PRO A 16 -16.49 10.33 2.74
CA PRO A 16 -17.05 8.98 2.84
C PRO A 16 -17.70 8.49 1.53
N GLN A 17 -18.41 9.37 0.83
CA GLN A 17 -19.06 9.09 -0.46
C GLN A 17 -18.02 8.89 -1.55
N LEU A 18 -17.05 9.80 -1.68
CA LEU A 18 -15.97 9.70 -2.64
C LEU A 18 -15.16 8.40 -2.45
N SER A 19 -14.75 8.11 -1.21
CA SER A 19 -14.03 6.89 -0.85
C SER A 19 -14.82 5.63 -1.17
N ASN A 20 -16.14 5.64 -0.95
CA ASN A 20 -17.01 4.51 -1.31
C ASN A 20 -17.17 4.36 -2.84
N ALA A 21 -17.31 5.46 -3.57
CA ALA A 21 -17.38 5.46 -5.02
C ALA A 21 -16.11 4.84 -5.64
N ILE A 22 -14.94 5.15 -5.09
CA ILE A 22 -13.66 4.55 -5.51
C ILE A 22 -13.61 3.05 -5.13
N ARG A 23 -13.80 2.71 -3.84
CA ARG A 23 -13.57 1.35 -3.33
C ARG A 23 -14.61 0.32 -3.80
N PHE A 24 -15.87 0.72 -3.87
CA PHE A 24 -16.98 -0.20 -4.07
C PHE A 24 -17.67 0.01 -5.42
N GLY A 25 -17.67 1.24 -5.94
CA GLY A 25 -18.13 1.55 -7.29
C GLY A 25 -17.09 1.16 -8.34
N ARG A 26 -16.07 2.02 -8.53
CA ARG A 26 -15.05 1.86 -9.58
C ARG A 26 -14.28 0.55 -9.45
N ALA A 27 -13.75 0.30 -8.26
CA ALA A 27 -12.91 -0.87 -8.00
C ALA A 27 -13.74 -2.16 -7.77
N ARG A 28 -15.07 -2.07 -7.74
CA ARG A 28 -16.00 -3.19 -7.54
C ARG A 28 -15.62 -4.08 -6.35
N SER A 29 -15.27 -3.44 -5.23
CA SER A 29 -14.86 -4.12 -4.00
C SER A 29 -13.62 -5.01 -4.15
N ARG A 30 -12.71 -4.69 -5.09
CA ARG A 30 -11.44 -5.39 -5.28
C ARG A 30 -10.28 -4.41 -5.29
N CYS A 31 -9.13 -4.82 -4.78
CA CYS A 31 -7.91 -4.02 -4.87
C CYS A 31 -7.57 -3.75 -6.34
N GLU A 32 -7.32 -2.50 -6.71
CA GLU A 32 -7.03 -2.13 -8.10
C GLU A 32 -5.69 -2.71 -8.57
N HIS A 33 -4.72 -2.87 -7.66
CA HIS A 33 -3.38 -3.41 -7.95
C HIS A 33 -3.33 -4.94 -7.99
N CYS A 34 -3.91 -5.65 -7.00
CA CYS A 34 -3.72 -7.10 -6.85
C CYS A 34 -4.99 -7.93 -6.98
N LYS A 35 -6.15 -7.29 -7.16
CA LYS A 35 -7.48 -7.90 -7.32
C LYS A 35 -8.05 -8.64 -6.10
N ARG A 36 -7.36 -8.60 -4.94
CA ARG A 36 -7.86 -9.17 -3.68
C ARG A 36 -9.24 -8.57 -3.32
N PRO A 37 -10.25 -9.39 -3.00
CA PRO A 37 -11.59 -8.90 -2.68
C PRO A 37 -11.69 -8.33 -1.27
N HIS A 38 -12.52 -7.32 -1.09
CA HIS A 38 -12.82 -6.68 0.19
C HIS A 38 -13.61 -7.60 1.13
N MET A 39 -13.35 -7.53 2.44
CA MET A 39 -14.04 -8.25 3.52
C MET A 39 -14.02 -9.78 3.37
N ARG A 40 -12.95 -10.31 2.78
CA ARG A 40 -12.76 -11.75 2.57
C ARG A 40 -11.49 -12.22 3.25
N LYS A 41 -11.55 -13.41 3.84
CA LYS A 41 -10.36 -14.16 4.27
C LYS A 41 -9.79 -14.88 3.05
N ILE A 42 -8.51 -14.64 2.74
CA ILE A 42 -7.81 -15.27 1.61
C ILE A 42 -6.60 -16.06 2.11
N LEU A 43 -6.13 -17.01 1.30
CA LEU A 43 -4.83 -17.67 1.49
C LEU A 43 -3.75 -16.95 0.69
N HIS A 44 -2.55 -16.82 1.25
CA HIS A 44 -1.38 -16.22 0.61
C HIS A 44 -0.07 -16.83 1.09
N LEU A 45 0.99 -16.70 0.30
CA LEU A 45 2.30 -17.32 0.53
C LEU A 45 3.33 -16.38 1.18
N GLY A 46 2.87 -15.27 1.78
CA GLY A 46 3.75 -14.24 2.36
C GLY A 46 4.39 -13.27 1.35
N ASP A 47 4.91 -13.77 0.24
CA ASP A 47 5.57 -12.97 -0.83
C ASP A 47 4.61 -12.05 -1.61
N GLY A 48 3.30 -12.30 -1.52
CA GLY A 48 2.26 -11.57 -2.21
C GLY A 48 1.39 -12.43 -3.11
N ARG A 49 1.86 -13.64 -3.47
CA ARG A 49 1.05 -14.63 -4.15
C ARG A 49 -0.15 -15.02 -3.28
N TRP A 50 -1.31 -15.15 -3.88
CA TRP A 50 -2.56 -15.42 -3.18
C TRP A 50 -3.53 -16.27 -3.99
N TRP A 51 -4.39 -17.01 -3.29
CA TRP A 51 -5.41 -17.86 -3.89
C TRP A 51 -6.68 -17.07 -4.16
N ASP A 52 -7.06 -16.98 -5.43
CA ASP A 52 -8.35 -16.45 -5.87
C ASP A 52 -9.38 -17.58 -5.87
N ALA A 53 -10.20 -17.62 -4.82
CA ALA A 53 -11.24 -18.63 -4.65
C ALA A 53 -12.37 -18.51 -5.67
N ASP A 54 -12.67 -17.32 -6.19
CA ASP A 54 -13.74 -17.15 -7.17
C ASP A 54 -13.31 -17.73 -8.52
N ALA A 55 -12.04 -17.51 -8.86
CA ALA A 55 -11.46 -17.93 -10.13
C ALA A 55 -10.74 -19.28 -10.05
N GLN A 56 -10.65 -19.89 -8.86
CA GLN A 56 -9.96 -21.14 -8.55
C GLN A 56 -8.51 -21.17 -9.08
N ARG A 57 -7.76 -20.09 -8.84
CA ARG A 57 -6.38 -19.94 -9.36
C ARG A 57 -5.48 -19.13 -8.44
N TRP A 58 -4.18 -19.37 -8.53
CA TRP A 58 -3.19 -18.54 -7.86
C TRP A 58 -2.92 -17.26 -8.66
N ARG A 59 -2.68 -16.16 -7.93
CA ARG A 59 -2.30 -14.87 -8.49
C ARG A 59 -1.04 -14.33 -7.84
N THR A 60 -0.28 -13.51 -8.57
CA THR A 60 0.84 -12.74 -8.05
C THR A 60 0.37 -11.59 -7.14
N GLY A 61 1.33 -10.92 -6.49
CA GLY A 61 1.08 -9.67 -5.78
C GLY A 61 0.59 -8.51 -6.65
N THR A 62 0.63 -8.65 -7.99
CA THR A 62 0.11 -7.71 -9.00
C THR A 62 -1.16 -8.22 -9.69
N GLY A 63 -1.72 -9.35 -9.24
CA GLY A 63 -2.97 -9.91 -9.75
C GLY A 63 -2.87 -10.76 -11.02
N LYS A 64 -1.66 -10.96 -11.58
CA LYS A 64 -1.43 -11.87 -12.71
C LYS A 64 -1.64 -13.31 -12.30
N VAL A 65 -2.26 -14.13 -13.14
CA VAL A 65 -2.52 -15.55 -12.86
C VAL A 65 -1.22 -16.35 -13.00
N ILE A 66 -0.99 -17.29 -12.09
CA ILE A 66 0.19 -18.16 -12.06
C ILE A 66 -0.17 -19.56 -11.60
N ALA A 67 0.70 -20.53 -11.90
CA ALA A 67 0.75 -21.81 -11.22
C ALA A 67 1.70 -21.72 -10.02
N VAL A 68 1.44 -22.50 -8.97
CA VAL A 68 2.23 -22.56 -7.74
C VAL A 68 2.61 -24.03 -7.49
N ARG A 69 3.83 -24.28 -7.02
CA ARG A 69 4.31 -25.64 -6.73
C ARG A 69 3.75 -26.12 -5.38
N GLY A 70 3.52 -27.41 -5.25
CA GLY A 70 2.94 -28.00 -4.02
C GLY A 70 3.71 -27.66 -2.73
N ALA A 71 5.05 -27.62 -2.79
CA ALA A 71 5.89 -27.28 -1.63
C ALA A 71 5.63 -25.87 -1.08
N ASP A 72 5.27 -24.91 -1.93
CA ASP A 72 4.99 -23.53 -1.50
C ASP A 72 3.75 -23.47 -0.58
N LEU A 73 2.82 -24.41 -0.74
CA LEU A 73 1.57 -24.45 0.02
C LEU A 73 1.79 -24.71 1.52
N LEU A 74 2.92 -25.30 1.90
CA LEU A 74 3.29 -25.51 3.31
C LEU A 74 3.46 -24.19 4.07
N SER A 75 3.75 -23.10 3.35
CA SER A 75 3.92 -21.76 3.91
C SER A 75 2.64 -20.90 3.77
N ALA A 76 1.51 -21.48 3.37
CA ALA A 76 0.27 -20.75 3.18
C ALA A 76 -0.27 -20.19 4.52
N ARG A 77 -0.51 -18.88 4.54
CA ARG A 77 -1.12 -18.15 5.66
C ARG A 77 -2.45 -17.58 5.23
N SER A 78 -3.32 -17.28 6.19
CA SER A 78 -4.60 -16.59 5.91
C SER A 78 -4.58 -15.16 6.41
N THR A 79 -5.19 -14.25 5.66
CA THR A 79 -5.35 -12.83 6.05
C THR A 79 -6.74 -12.34 5.68
N TYR A 80 -7.32 -11.50 6.54
CA TYR A 80 -8.57 -10.80 6.26
C TYR A 80 -8.31 -9.50 5.49
N VAL A 81 -8.91 -9.36 4.32
CA VAL A 81 -8.64 -8.23 3.41
C VAL A 81 -9.60 -7.08 3.65
N VAL A 82 -9.04 -5.90 3.86
CA VAL A 82 -9.76 -4.62 3.96
C VAL A 82 -9.18 -3.67 2.93
N LEU A 83 -10.06 -2.93 2.23
CA LEU A 83 -9.68 -1.94 1.23
C LEU A 83 -9.73 -0.54 1.85
N ALA A 84 -8.69 0.23 1.58
CA ALA A 84 -8.60 1.65 1.86
C ALA A 84 -8.58 2.44 0.54
N CYS A 85 -9.01 3.70 0.61
CA CYS A 85 -8.80 4.67 -0.46
C CYS A 85 -7.46 5.35 -0.21
N ALA A 86 -6.59 5.40 -1.22
CA ALA A 86 -5.23 5.89 -1.14
C ALA A 86 -4.99 6.97 -2.19
N HIS A 87 -4.29 8.04 -1.83
CA HIS A 87 -3.77 9.05 -2.74
C HIS A 87 -2.52 8.52 -3.44
N LEU A 88 -2.50 8.53 -4.77
CA LEU A 88 -1.41 8.00 -5.59
C LEU A 88 -0.15 8.86 -5.51
N ASP A 89 -0.31 10.17 -5.31
CA ASP A 89 0.79 11.14 -5.11
C ASP A 89 1.20 11.34 -3.64
N HIS A 90 0.54 10.65 -2.70
CA HIS A 90 0.69 10.81 -1.25
C HIS A 90 0.30 12.20 -0.71
N ASP A 91 -0.36 13.05 -1.50
CA ASP A 91 -0.88 14.34 -1.05
C ASP A 91 -2.36 14.19 -0.61
N PRO A 92 -2.67 14.28 0.69
CA PRO A 92 -4.05 14.19 1.17
C PRO A 92 -4.97 15.33 0.69
N GLY A 93 -4.41 16.43 0.17
CA GLY A 93 -5.18 17.53 -0.43
C GLY A 93 -5.65 17.26 -1.85
N ASN A 94 -5.00 16.35 -2.59
CA ASN A 94 -5.34 16.04 -3.98
C ASN A 94 -6.42 14.95 -4.07
N ASN A 95 -7.68 15.36 -3.88
CA ASN A 95 -8.83 14.45 -3.84
C ASN A 95 -9.46 14.18 -5.22
N ASP A 96 -8.75 14.44 -6.32
CA ASP A 96 -9.23 14.09 -7.66
C ASP A 96 -9.47 12.57 -7.74
N PRO A 97 -10.63 12.09 -8.21
CA PRO A 97 -10.91 10.67 -8.36
C PRO A 97 -9.83 9.90 -9.13
N ALA A 98 -9.15 10.52 -10.10
CA ALA A 98 -8.06 9.92 -10.87
C ALA A 98 -6.77 9.75 -10.04
N ASN A 99 -6.57 10.58 -9.03
CA ASN A 99 -5.45 10.46 -8.08
C ASN A 99 -5.74 9.46 -6.95
N LEU A 100 -6.97 8.99 -6.80
CA LEU A 100 -7.35 8.04 -5.76
C LEU A 100 -7.28 6.60 -6.27
N ALA A 101 -6.96 5.66 -5.39
CA ALA A 101 -6.97 4.23 -5.68
C ALA A 101 -7.54 3.39 -4.53
N ALA A 102 -8.23 2.29 -4.86
CA ALA A 102 -8.70 1.32 -3.88
C ALA A 102 -7.64 0.23 -3.66
N LEU A 103 -6.94 0.27 -2.52
CA LEU A 103 -5.84 -0.64 -2.22
C LEU A 103 -6.13 -1.51 -1.00
N CYS A 104 -5.73 -2.78 -1.05
CA CYS A 104 -5.75 -3.66 0.14
C CYS A 104 -4.60 -3.31 1.09
N GLN A 105 -4.65 -3.80 2.34
CA GLN A 105 -3.62 -3.48 3.34
C GLN A 105 -2.18 -3.70 2.85
N ARG A 106 -1.91 -4.82 2.15
CA ARG A 106 -0.58 -5.10 1.58
C ARG A 106 -0.17 -4.07 0.53
N CYS A 107 -1.01 -3.85 -0.49
CA CYS A 107 -0.69 -2.92 -1.58
C CYS A 107 -0.57 -1.48 -1.07
N HIS A 108 -1.40 -1.11 -0.10
CA HIS A 108 -1.34 0.19 0.57
C HIS A 108 -0.01 0.37 1.32
N MET A 109 0.40 -0.61 2.13
CA MET A 109 1.69 -0.53 2.85
C MET A 109 2.89 -0.46 1.90
N LEU A 110 2.84 -1.16 0.76
CA LEU A 110 3.90 -1.10 -0.25
C LEU A 110 3.93 0.27 -0.94
N HIS A 111 2.77 0.82 -1.29
CA HIS A 111 2.64 2.16 -1.87
C HIS A 111 3.23 3.21 -0.92
N ASP A 112 2.84 3.20 0.35
CA ASP A 112 3.28 4.19 1.33
C ASP A 112 4.70 3.96 1.88
N ALA A 113 5.38 2.87 1.50
CA ALA A 113 6.63 2.47 2.15
C ALA A 113 7.73 3.55 2.08
N ALA A 114 7.89 4.20 0.92
CA ALA A 114 8.88 5.26 0.72
C ALA A 114 8.53 6.50 1.55
N GLU A 115 7.28 6.93 1.48
CA GLU A 115 6.77 8.10 2.21
C GLU A 115 6.84 7.89 3.73
N HIS A 116 6.50 6.69 4.23
CA HIS A 116 6.67 6.34 5.64
C HIS A 116 8.15 6.30 6.08
N ARG A 117 9.09 5.90 5.22
CA ARG A 117 10.52 6.00 5.52
C ARG A 117 10.96 7.47 5.60
N TRP A 118 10.52 8.27 4.65
CA TRP A 118 10.77 9.71 4.63
C TRP A 118 10.23 10.40 5.87
N GLN A 119 8.95 10.20 6.23
CA GLN A 119 8.34 10.82 7.40
C GLN A 119 9.02 10.40 8.71
N ARG A 120 9.38 9.12 8.86
CA ARG A 120 10.14 8.65 10.03
C ARG A 120 11.50 9.35 10.14
N TRP A 121 12.21 9.47 9.02
CA TRP A 121 13.48 10.19 8.99
C TRP A 121 13.30 11.67 9.31
N TRP A 122 12.36 12.34 8.65
CA TRP A 122 12.08 13.78 8.81
C TRP A 122 11.69 14.14 10.24
N ASN A 123 10.84 13.33 10.87
CA ASN A 123 10.39 13.57 12.23
C ASN A 123 11.52 13.53 13.26
N VAL A 124 12.54 12.69 13.03
CA VAL A 124 13.75 12.65 13.87
C VAL A 124 14.69 13.79 13.49
N PHE A 125 14.93 14.00 12.19
CA PHE A 125 15.84 15.01 11.67
C PHE A 125 15.47 16.41 12.13
N ARG A 126 14.19 16.80 12.01
CA ARG A 126 13.70 18.15 12.37
C ARG A 126 13.90 18.53 13.83
N LEU A 127 14.14 17.55 14.70
CA LEU A 127 14.38 17.76 16.14
C LEU A 127 15.88 17.87 16.47
N CYS A 128 16.78 17.49 15.56
CA CYS A 128 18.23 17.52 15.78
C CYS A 128 18.84 18.82 15.24
N ALA A 129 18.99 19.84 16.09
CA ALA A 129 19.52 21.16 15.72
C ALA A 129 20.96 21.16 15.13
N ALA A 130 21.73 20.07 15.27
CA ALA A 130 23.15 20.00 14.88
C ALA A 130 23.49 18.99 13.75
N ARG A 131 22.51 18.27 13.19
CA ARG A 131 22.71 17.34 12.05
C ARG A 131 22.58 18.01 10.67
N ASP A 132 22.41 19.32 10.67
CA ASP A 132 21.95 20.13 9.55
C ASP A 132 23.06 20.52 8.55
N LEU A 133 24.34 20.40 8.93
CA LEU A 133 25.45 20.85 8.08
C LEU A 133 25.77 19.91 6.91
N PHE A 134 25.42 18.63 7.00
CA PHE A 134 25.87 17.61 6.04
C PHE A 134 24.74 16.86 5.34
N GLU A 135 23.49 17.17 5.66
CA GLU A 135 22.34 16.39 5.18
C GLU A 135 21.21 17.30 4.68
N ASP A 136 20.96 17.27 3.37
CA ASP A 136 19.89 18.03 2.74
C ASP A 136 18.58 17.20 2.71
N PRO A 137 17.48 17.71 3.29
CA PRO A 137 16.19 17.01 3.32
C PRO A 137 15.69 16.62 1.92
N ARG A 138 15.89 17.46 0.90
CA ARG A 138 15.41 17.16 -0.47
C ARG A 138 16.19 16.01 -1.08
N SER A 139 17.50 16.00 -0.88
CA SER A 139 18.41 14.94 -1.32
C SER A 139 18.11 13.62 -0.61
N THR A 140 17.87 13.64 0.70
CA THR A 140 17.45 12.44 1.43
C THR A 140 16.10 11.91 0.97
N ARG A 141 15.09 12.77 0.76
CA ARG A 141 13.80 12.33 0.24
C ARG A 141 13.95 11.62 -1.10
N ARG A 142 14.80 12.16 -2.00
CA ARG A 142 15.11 11.56 -3.30
C ARG A 142 15.80 10.21 -3.17
N ARG A 143 16.81 10.08 -2.29
CA ARG A 143 17.49 8.79 -2.03
C ARG A 143 16.52 7.72 -1.48
N ILE A 144 15.63 8.10 -0.55
CA ILE A 144 14.63 7.19 0.01
C ILE A 144 13.63 6.73 -1.06
N ALA A 145 13.21 7.62 -1.96
CA ALA A 145 12.36 7.27 -3.09
C ALA A 145 13.07 6.29 -4.06
N GLN A 146 14.33 6.56 -4.43
CA GLN A 146 15.12 5.72 -5.33
C GLN A 146 15.40 4.32 -4.76
N SER A 147 15.71 4.23 -3.47
CA SER A 147 15.85 2.93 -2.78
C SER A 147 14.55 2.15 -2.70
N ALA A 148 13.39 2.82 -2.73
CA ALA A 148 12.08 2.16 -2.80
C ALA A 148 11.84 1.52 -4.17
N SER A 149 12.19 2.23 -5.25
CA SER A 149 12.04 1.76 -6.62
C SER A 149 13.05 0.68 -6.99
N ASN A 150 14.24 0.71 -6.38
CA ASN A 150 15.32 -0.24 -6.64
C ASN A 150 15.31 -1.44 -5.68
N ALA A 151 14.39 -1.48 -4.70
CA ALA A 151 14.26 -2.64 -3.83
C ALA A 151 13.81 -3.84 -4.68
N PRO A 152 14.52 -4.98 -4.66
CA PRO A 152 14.03 -6.19 -5.31
C PRO A 152 12.64 -6.54 -4.75
N PRO A 153 11.75 -7.17 -5.54
CA PRO A 153 10.47 -7.64 -5.02
C PRO A 153 10.76 -8.50 -3.80
N PHE A 154 10.26 -8.05 -2.64
CA PHE A 154 10.52 -8.61 -1.32
C PHE A 154 10.52 -10.15 -1.31
N GLU A 155 11.70 -10.75 -1.44
CA GLU A 155 11.96 -12.14 -1.10
C GLU A 155 12.00 -12.18 0.43
N GLY A 156 10.84 -12.47 1.01
CA GLY A 156 10.64 -12.45 2.44
C GLY A 156 11.39 -13.59 3.13
N SER A 157 12.66 -13.36 3.44
CA SER A 157 13.40 -14.12 4.46
C SER A 157 13.08 -13.50 5.83
N PHE A 158 12.07 -14.04 6.50
CA PHE A 158 11.87 -13.81 7.93
C PHE A 158 11.84 -15.19 8.61
N GLY A 159 12.85 -15.43 9.44
CA GLY A 159 12.90 -16.53 10.39
C GLY A 159 11.99 -16.30 11.60
#